data_AF-A0A2I0KT96-F1
#
_entry.id   AF-A0A2I0KT96-F1
#
_cell.length_a   1.000
_cell.length_b   1.000
_cell.length_c   1.000
_cell.angle_alpha   90.00
_cell.angle_beta   90.00
_cell.angle_gamma   90.00
#
_symmetry.space_group_name_H-M   'P 1'
#
loop_
_entity.id
_entity.type
_entity.pdbx_description
1 polymer ?
#
loop_
_entity_poly.entity_id
_entity_poly.type
_entity_poly.pdbx_seq_one_letter_code
_entity_poly.pdbx_strand_id
1 'polypeptide(L)'
;MQNYMRKKEQKEQREKDLREGLQLYKSAKYEEALEKFESVLGSKPDATEASVASYNVACCYSKLNRIQAGLSALEDALEAGFEDFKRIRSDPDLANIRTSEEFEPLLKRFDESFINENAINAIKSLFGIFNKK
;
A
#
# COMPACT_ATOMS: atom_id res chain seq x y z
N MET A 1 22.16 -14.22 18.47
CA MET A 1 22.81 -13.61 17.28
C MET A 1 22.19 -14.09 15.97
N GLN A 2 21.94 -15.40 15.79
CA GLN A 2 21.35 -15.97 14.56
C GLN A 2 19.99 -15.38 14.15
N ASN A 3 19.06 -15.15 15.10
CA ASN A 3 17.75 -14.53 14.79
C ASN A 3 17.86 -13.08 14.29
N TYR A 4 18.86 -12.33 14.75
CA TYR A 4 19.10 -10.96 14.28
C TYR A 4 19.62 -10.96 12.85
N MET A 5 20.60 -11.82 12.55
CA MET A 5 21.16 -11.97 11.19
C MET A 5 20.08 -12.39 10.20
N ARG A 6 19.24 -13.37 10.56
CA ARG A 6 18.12 -13.81 9.71
C ARG A 6 17.13 -12.69 9.41
N LYS A 7 16.78 -11.86 10.40
CA LYS A 7 15.89 -10.71 10.18
C LYS A 7 16.54 -9.66 9.27
N LYS A 8 17.84 -9.43 9.43
CA LYS A 8 18.62 -8.51 8.57
C LYS A 8 18.67 -9.00 7.12
N GLU A 9 18.99 -10.28 6.91
CA GLU A 9 19.00 -10.92 5.59
C GLU A 9 17.62 -10.88 4.91
N GLN A 10 16.54 -11.14 5.67
CA GLN A 10 15.18 -11.03 5.16
C GLN A 10 14.83 -9.62 4.71
N LYS A 11 15.22 -8.60 5.50
CA LYS A 11 15.02 -7.20 5.12
C LYS A 11 15.82 -6.84 3.86
N GLU A 12 17.09 -7.23 3.79
CA GLU A 12 17.94 -6.99 2.61
C GLU A 12 17.36 -7.66 1.35
N GLN A 13 16.80 -8.86 1.50
CA GLN A 13 16.13 -9.57 0.40
C GLN A 13 14.86 -8.84 -0.05
N ARG A 14 14.03 -8.35 0.87
CA ARG A 14 12.84 -7.55 0.53
C ARG A 14 13.18 -6.27 -0.20
N GLU A 15 14.20 -5.54 0.25
CA GLU A 15 14.66 -4.33 -0.42
C GLU A 15 15.16 -4.62 -1.84
N LYS A 16 15.83 -5.76 -2.03
CA LYS A 16 16.28 -6.23 -3.35
C LYS A 16 15.11 -6.58 -4.24
N ASP A 17 14.15 -7.37 -3.76
CA ASP A 17 12.97 -7.77 -4.53
C ASP A 17 12.12 -6.54 -4.90
N LEU A 18 11.92 -5.60 -3.98
CA LEU A 18 11.21 -4.35 -4.24
C LEU A 18 11.88 -3.55 -5.38
N ARG A 19 13.22 -3.44 -5.35
CA ARG A 19 13.99 -2.75 -6.39
C ARG A 19 13.89 -3.45 -7.74
N GLU A 20 14.01 -4.77 -7.75
CA GLU A 20 13.87 -5.60 -8.96
C GLU A 20 12.46 -5.47 -9.55
N GLY A 21 11.42 -5.54 -8.71
CA GLY A 21 10.03 -5.35 -9.12
C GLY A 21 9.81 -3.99 -9.78
N LEU A 22 10.34 -2.91 -9.19
CA LEU A 22 10.28 -1.56 -9.79
C LEU A 22 11.00 -1.47 -11.14
N GLN A 23 12.11 -2.19 -11.32
CA GLN A 23 12.84 -2.21 -12.60
C GLN A 23 12.09 -2.99 -13.67
N LEU A 24 11.51 -4.13 -13.32
CA LEU A 24 10.66 -4.93 -14.19
C LEU A 24 9.41 -4.15 -14.60
N TYR A 25 8.78 -3.47 -13.64
CA TYR A 25 7.63 -2.60 -13.87
C TYR A 25 7.93 -1.50 -14.90
N LYS A 26 9.05 -0.78 -14.72
CA LYS A 26 9.51 0.25 -15.66
C LYS A 26 9.79 -0.29 -17.06
N SER A 27 10.06 -1.58 -17.16
CA SER A 27 10.29 -2.29 -18.43
C SER A 27 9.00 -2.90 -19.00
N ALA A 28 7.83 -2.55 -18.44
CA ALA A 28 6.51 -3.07 -18.78
C ALA A 28 6.34 -4.59 -18.60
N LYS A 29 7.21 -5.23 -17.82
CA LYS A 29 7.15 -6.66 -17.46
C LYS A 29 6.30 -6.81 -16.20
N TYR A 30 5.00 -6.57 -16.30
CA TYR A 30 4.13 -6.43 -15.13
C TYR A 30 3.93 -7.73 -14.36
N GLU A 31 3.84 -8.88 -15.03
CA GLU A 31 3.77 -10.20 -14.38
C GLU A 31 5.05 -10.51 -13.59
N GLU A 32 6.23 -10.29 -14.20
CA GLU A 32 7.50 -10.48 -13.50
C GLU A 32 7.65 -9.50 -12.32
N ALA A 33 7.14 -8.27 -12.46
CA ALA A 33 7.11 -7.29 -11.38
C ALA A 33 6.19 -7.73 -10.23
N LEU A 34 5.01 -8.29 -10.53
CA LEU A 34 4.09 -8.85 -9.55
C LEU A 34 4.77 -9.92 -8.70
N GLU A 35 5.47 -10.87 -9.33
CA GLU A 35 6.18 -11.94 -8.60
C GLU A 35 7.15 -11.37 -7.55
N LYS A 36 7.83 -10.26 -7.89
CA LYS A 36 8.76 -9.61 -6.96
C LYS A 36 8.06 -8.88 -5.83
N PHE A 37 6.99 -8.14 -6.12
CA PHE A 37 6.24 -7.46 -5.07
C PHE A 37 5.51 -8.45 -4.14
N GLU A 38 4.99 -9.55 -4.68
CA GLU A 38 4.39 -10.63 -3.89
C GLU A 38 5.43 -11.36 -3.03
N SER A 39 6.68 -11.52 -3.51
CA SER A 39 7.80 -12.00 -2.67
C SER A 39 8.04 -11.10 -1.45
N VAL A 40 7.97 -9.78 -1.63
CA VAL A 40 8.07 -8.82 -0.51
C VAL A 40 6.93 -9.04 0.49
N LEU A 41 5.68 -9.15 0.01
CA LEU A 41 4.51 -9.37 0.86
C LEU A 41 4.55 -10.71 1.61
N GLY A 42 5.03 -11.76 0.95
CA GLY A 42 5.16 -13.11 1.52
C GLY A 42 6.28 -13.26 2.57
N SER A 43 7.20 -12.29 2.67
CA SER A 43 8.38 -12.35 3.54
C SER A 43 8.25 -11.52 4.82
N LYS A 44 7.01 -11.30 5.28
CA LYS A 44 6.65 -10.59 6.52
C LYS A 44 7.28 -9.18 6.59
N PRO A 45 6.91 -8.30 5.64
CA PRO A 45 7.33 -6.91 5.66
C PRO A 45 6.81 -6.18 6.89
N ASP A 46 7.42 -5.06 7.25
CA ASP A 46 6.76 -4.09 8.12
C ASP A 46 5.62 -3.38 7.38
N ALA A 47 4.83 -2.56 8.09
CA ALA A 47 3.67 -1.88 7.50
C ALA A 47 4.04 -0.95 6.34
N THR A 48 5.20 -0.29 6.41
CA THR A 48 5.67 0.61 5.35
C THR A 48 6.08 -0.16 4.10
N GLU A 49 6.83 -1.24 4.26
CA GLU A 49 7.19 -2.14 3.16
C GLU A 49 5.94 -2.78 2.54
N ALA A 50 4.98 -3.19 3.37
CA ALA A 50 3.72 -3.79 2.91
C ALA A 50 2.89 -2.81 2.10
N SER A 51 2.68 -1.59 2.61
CA SER A 51 1.85 -0.57 1.94
C SER A 51 2.43 -0.17 0.58
N VAL A 52 3.75 -0.03 0.49
CA VAL A 52 4.44 0.27 -0.77
C VAL A 52 4.38 -0.91 -1.74
N ALA A 53 4.58 -2.15 -1.27
CA ALA A 53 4.51 -3.32 -2.14
C ALA A 53 3.10 -3.54 -2.68
N SER A 54 2.06 -3.48 -1.83
CA SER A 54 0.66 -3.61 -2.24
C SER A 54 0.23 -2.51 -3.22
N TYR A 55 0.67 -1.26 -3.03
CA TYR A 55 0.41 -0.19 -4.00
C TYR A 55 0.98 -0.52 -5.39
N ASN A 56 2.22 -1.04 -5.44
CA ASN A 56 2.83 -1.43 -6.72
C ASN A 56 2.15 -2.67 -7.33
N VAL A 57 1.66 -3.61 -6.51
CA VAL A 57 0.81 -4.73 -6.98
C VAL A 57 -0.47 -4.20 -7.61
N ALA A 58 -1.13 -3.20 -7.01
CA ALA A 58 -2.31 -2.55 -7.58
C ALA A 58 -1.99 -1.90 -8.94
N CYS A 59 -0.85 -1.21 -9.06
CA CYS A 59 -0.36 -0.66 -10.32
C CYS A 59 -0.15 -1.73 -11.39
N CYS A 60 0.47 -2.87 -11.05
CA CYS A 60 0.64 -3.98 -11.99
C CYS A 60 -0.70 -4.54 -12.45
N TYR A 61 -1.62 -4.85 -11.52
CA TYR A 61 -2.92 -5.39 -11.86
C TYR A 61 -3.75 -4.43 -12.72
N SER A 62 -3.67 -3.13 -12.43
CA SER A 62 -4.26 -2.10 -13.27
C SER A 62 -3.69 -2.14 -14.69
N LYS A 63 -2.36 -2.16 -14.89
CA LYS A 63 -1.75 -2.27 -16.22
C LYS A 63 -2.12 -3.55 -16.97
N LEU A 64 -2.36 -4.64 -16.24
CA LEU A 64 -2.82 -5.93 -16.77
C LEU A 64 -4.33 -6.01 -16.96
N ASN A 65 -5.06 -4.91 -16.72
CA ASN A 65 -6.52 -4.83 -16.80
C ASN A 65 -7.26 -5.85 -15.90
N ARG A 66 -6.62 -6.26 -14.80
CA ARG A 66 -7.19 -7.17 -13.78
C ARG A 66 -7.82 -6.34 -12.66
N ILE A 67 -8.95 -5.71 -12.97
CA ILE A 67 -9.56 -4.65 -12.16
C ILE A 67 -9.79 -5.07 -10.70
N GLN A 68 -10.45 -6.21 -10.48
CA GLN A 68 -10.80 -6.68 -9.14
C GLN A 68 -9.57 -6.98 -8.27
N ALA A 69 -8.56 -7.63 -8.85
CA ALA A 69 -7.29 -7.87 -8.15
C ALA A 69 -6.56 -6.57 -7.83
N GLY A 70 -6.62 -5.58 -8.73
CA GLY A 70 -6.03 -4.26 -8.51
C GLY A 70 -6.72 -3.46 -7.41
N LEU A 71 -8.06 -3.54 -7.31
CA LEU A 71 -8.81 -2.92 -6.21
C LEU A 71 -8.50 -3.58 -4.87
N SER A 72 -8.45 -4.92 -4.82
CA SER A 72 -8.06 -5.65 -3.61
C SER A 72 -6.65 -5.26 -3.15
N ALA A 73 -5.68 -5.20 -4.06
CA ALA A 73 -4.32 -4.79 -3.70
C ALA A 73 -4.22 -3.31 -3.29
N LEU A 74 -5.07 -2.44 -3.84
CA LEU A 74 -5.15 -1.05 -3.41
C LEU A 74 -5.73 -0.94 -2.00
N GLU A 75 -6.75 -1.73 -1.67
CA GLU A 75 -7.30 -1.84 -0.32
C GLU A 75 -6.23 -2.31 0.66
N ASP A 76 -5.48 -3.37 0.33
CA ASP A 76 -4.36 -3.86 1.15
C ASP A 76 -3.31 -2.75 1.40
N ALA A 77 -3.03 -1.92 0.39
CA ALA A 77 -2.10 -0.80 0.53
C ALA A 77 -2.63 0.26 1.51
N LEU A 78 -3.92 0.61 1.40
CA LEU A 78 -4.60 1.57 2.27
C LEU A 78 -4.66 1.05 3.73
N GLU A 79 -5.00 -0.23 3.93
CA GLU A 79 -5.02 -0.87 5.25
C GLU A 79 -3.63 -0.94 5.90
N ALA A 80 -2.58 -1.12 5.09
CA ALA A 80 -1.19 -1.06 5.54
C ALA A 80 -0.67 0.38 5.79
N GLY A 81 -1.49 1.40 5.53
CA GLY A 81 -1.18 2.81 5.83
C GLY A 81 -0.65 3.62 4.65
N PHE A 82 -0.91 3.21 3.40
CA PHE A 82 -0.61 4.05 2.24
C PHE A 82 -1.57 5.26 2.23
N GLU A 83 -1.05 6.46 2.44
CA GLU A 83 -1.87 7.68 2.64
C GLU A 83 -1.75 8.72 1.52
N ASP A 84 -1.01 8.45 0.45
CA ASP A 84 -0.92 9.36 -0.70
C ASP A 84 -2.16 9.25 -1.62
N PHE A 85 -3.31 9.65 -1.09
CA PHE A 85 -4.59 9.62 -1.80
C PHE A 85 -4.59 10.51 -3.04
N LYS A 86 -3.82 11.62 -3.02
CA LYS A 86 -3.66 12.47 -4.20
C LYS A 86 -3.02 11.69 -5.33
N ARG A 87 -1.99 10.90 -5.03
CA ARG A 87 -1.38 9.99 -6.00
C ARG A 87 -2.37 8.93 -6.45
N ILE A 88 -3.06 8.22 -5.55
CA ILE A 88 -4.03 7.18 -5.92
C ILE A 88 -5.06 7.70 -6.95
N ARG A 89 -5.54 8.94 -6.78
CA ARG A 89 -6.54 9.56 -7.67
C ARG A 89 -6.00 10.00 -9.03
N SER A 90 -4.69 10.23 -9.16
CA SER A 90 -4.08 10.84 -10.35
C SER A 90 -3.04 9.97 -11.04
N ASP A 91 -2.57 8.89 -10.40
CA ASP A 91 -1.54 8.02 -10.96
C ASP A 91 -2.06 7.38 -12.26
N PRO A 92 -1.36 7.58 -13.39
CA PRO A 92 -1.71 6.96 -14.67
C PRO A 92 -1.59 5.43 -14.62
N ASP A 93 -0.85 4.87 -13.66
CA ASP A 93 -0.72 3.44 -13.50
C ASP A 93 -1.98 2.80 -12.95
N LEU A 94 -2.80 3.55 -12.21
CA LEU A 94 -4.08 3.13 -11.68
C LEU A 94 -5.27 3.51 -12.59
N ALA A 95 -5.01 4.01 -13.81
CA ALA A 95 -6.07 4.49 -14.69
C ALA A 95 -7.18 3.46 -14.97
N ASN A 96 -6.82 2.17 -15.14
CA ASN A 96 -7.81 1.13 -15.42
C ASN A 96 -8.65 0.80 -14.18
N ILE A 97 -8.07 0.69 -12.98
CA ILE A 97 -8.87 0.42 -11.78
C ILE A 97 -9.79 1.59 -11.42
N ARG A 98 -9.39 2.82 -11.76
CA ARG A 98 -10.21 4.03 -11.58
C ARG A 98 -11.48 4.06 -12.43
N THR A 99 -11.59 3.21 -13.46
CA THR A 99 -12.83 3.10 -14.24
C THR A 99 -13.87 2.24 -13.54
N SER A 100 -13.51 1.52 -12.47
CA SER A 100 -14.47 0.71 -11.70
C SER A 100 -15.38 1.61 -10.86
N GLU A 101 -16.66 1.27 -10.82
CA GLU A 101 -17.64 1.91 -9.92
C GLU A 101 -17.31 1.70 -8.44
N GLU A 102 -16.48 0.71 -8.12
CA GLU A 102 -16.05 0.36 -6.76
C GLU A 102 -14.87 1.20 -6.25
N PHE A 103 -14.17 1.92 -7.14
CA PHE A 103 -12.98 2.70 -6.77
C PHE A 103 -13.29 3.84 -5.80
N GLU A 104 -14.29 4.67 -6.10
CA GLU A 104 -14.66 5.80 -5.24
C GLU A 104 -15.24 5.35 -3.88
N PRO A 105 -16.14 4.33 -3.81
CA PRO A 105 -16.55 3.73 -2.54
C PRO A 105 -15.39 3.23 -1.69
N LEU A 106 -14.38 2.59 -2.30
CA LEU A 106 -13.17 2.14 -1.60
C LEU A 106 -12.46 3.34 -0.96
N LEU A 107 -12.14 4.38 -1.73
CA LEU A 107 -11.43 5.54 -1.18
C LEU A 107 -12.20 6.27 -0.09
N LYS A 108 -13.52 6.41 -0.26
CA LYS A 108 -14.38 7.08 0.70
C LYS A 108 -14.33 6.44 2.09
N ARG A 109 -14.26 5.11 2.17
CA ARG A 109 -14.12 4.37 3.44
C ARG A 109 -12.87 4.79 4.21
N PHE A 110 -11.78 5.07 3.51
CA PHE A 110 -10.52 5.48 4.11
C PHE A 110 -10.47 7.00 4.35
N ASP A 111 -10.96 7.83 3.44
CA ASP A 111 -11.07 9.29 3.64
C ASP A 111 -11.90 9.64 4.90
N GLU A 112 -13.06 8.98 5.10
CA GLU A 112 -13.90 9.21 6.28
C GLU A 112 -13.21 8.78 7.56
N SER A 113 -12.43 7.69 7.52
CA SER A 113 -11.66 7.22 8.68
C SER A 113 -10.60 8.24 9.10
N PHE A 114 -9.87 8.83 8.14
CA PHE A 114 -8.91 9.91 8.42
C PHE A 114 -9.59 11.19 8.95
N ILE A 115 -10.72 11.59 8.38
CA ILE A 115 -11.46 12.77 8.86
C ILE A 115 -11.98 12.55 10.28
N ASN A 116 -12.54 11.38 10.56
CA ASN A 116 -13.06 11.04 11.88
C ASN A 116 -11.93 10.97 12.93
N GLU A 117 -10.81 10.34 12.61
CA GLU A 117 -9.67 10.26 13.53
C GLU A 117 -9.05 11.64 13.79
N ASN A 118 -8.84 12.44 12.75
CA ASN A 118 -8.31 13.80 12.88
C ASN A 118 -9.27 14.71 13.66
N ALA A 119 -10.58 14.62 13.42
CA ALA A 119 -11.58 15.35 14.18
C ALA A 119 -11.58 14.93 15.66
N ILE A 120 -11.53 13.63 15.94
CA ILE A 120 -11.44 13.10 17.31
C ILE A 120 -10.16 13.58 18.00
N ASN A 121 -9.01 13.52 17.33
CA ASN A 121 -7.72 13.93 17.89
C ASN A 121 -7.65 15.45 18.09
N ALA A 122 -8.22 16.24 17.18
CA ALA A 122 -8.36 17.69 17.33
C ALA A 122 -9.27 18.03 18.52
N ILE A 123 -10.40 17.35 18.70
CA ILE A 123 -11.28 17.52 19.87
C ILE A 123 -10.53 17.14 21.15
N LYS A 124 -9.84 15.98 21.20
CA LYS A 124 -9.03 15.58 22.37
C LYS A 124 -7.95 16.61 22.71
N SER A 125 -7.30 17.19 21.71
CA SER A 125 -6.28 18.24 21.87
C SER A 125 -6.89 19.57 22.36
N LEU A 126 -8.01 19.99 21.76
CA LEU A 126 -8.72 21.23 22.11
C LEU A 126 -9.33 21.18 23.51
N PHE A 127 -9.78 20.01 23.97
CA PHE A 127 -10.40 19.84 25.28
C PHE A 127 -9.46 19.33 26.38
N GLY A 128 -8.21 18.95 26.08
CA GLY A 128 -7.08 18.86 27.02
C GLY A 128 -7.33 18.24 28.41
N ILE A 129 -8.16 17.20 28.57
CA ILE A 129 -8.65 16.70 29.87
C ILE A 129 -9.07 15.23 29.68
N PHE A 130 -8.80 14.21 30.51
CA PHE A 130 -8.02 13.96 31.74
C PHE A 130 -7.74 12.46 31.69
N ASN A 131 -6.48 12.01 31.82
CA ASN A 131 -6.21 10.74 32.51
C ASN A 131 -4.77 10.72 33.01
N LYS A 132 -4.58 11.39 34.15
CA LYS A 132 -3.64 10.91 35.16
C LYS A 132 -4.46 10.14 36.19
N LYS A 133 -4.28 8.82 36.24
CA LYS A 133 -4.16 8.08 37.48
C LYS A 133 -3.05 7.06 37.30
#